data_AF-A0A968V8E3-F1
#
_entry.id   AF-A0A968V8E3-F1
#
_cell.length_a   1.000
_cell.length_b   1.000
_cell.length_c   1.000
_cell.angle_alpha   90.00
_cell.angle_beta   90.00
_cell.angle_gamma   90.00
#
_symmetry.space_group_name_H-M   'P 1'
#
loop_
_entity.id
_entity.type
_entity.pdbx_description
1 polymer ?
#
loop_
_entity_poly.entity_id
_entity_poly.type
_entity_poly.pdbx_seq_one_letter_code
_entity_poly.pdbx_strand_id
1 'polypeptide(L)'
;MNEQDIIIDFQHFIEYFPVLELPIRLDDEVHHTFSLENEPLPLLAIEQYLLPVEDDADELTEFVPCFRVPETYDFHAVVYWKAGIMNYQYILATFEKMVN
;
A
#
# COMPACT_ATOMS: atom_id res chain seq x y z
N MET A 1 14.13 -13.84 25.19
CA MET A 1 12.96 -13.16 24.61
C MET A 1 12.59 -14.02 23.42
N ASN A 2 11.49 -14.76 23.46
CA ASN A 2 11.13 -15.66 22.36
C ASN A 2 10.62 -14.78 21.22
N GLU A 3 11.42 -14.66 20.16
CA GLU A 3 10.99 -14.10 18.87
C GLU A 3 9.95 -15.06 18.30
N GLN A 4 8.68 -14.82 18.61
CA GLN A 4 7.61 -15.23 17.71
C GLN A 4 7.71 -14.25 16.56
N ASP A 5 7.94 -14.74 15.34
CA ASP A 5 7.91 -13.91 14.14
C ASP A 5 6.54 -13.22 14.08
N ILE A 6 6.50 -11.93 14.43
CA ILE A 6 5.28 -11.14 14.35
C ILE A 6 4.97 -11.01 12.86
N ILE A 7 3.80 -11.47 12.45
CA ILE A 7 3.32 -11.33 11.07
C ILE A 7 2.07 -10.44 11.05
N ILE A 8 1.98 -9.56 10.07
CA ILE A 8 0.75 -8.83 9.78
C ILE A 8 -0.08 -9.68 8.85
N ASP A 9 -1.32 -9.96 9.25
CA ASP A 9 -2.27 -10.66 8.38
C ASP A 9 -2.59 -9.82 7.13
N PHE A 10 -2.71 -10.48 5.97
CA PHE A 10 -2.94 -9.77 4.71
C PHE A 10 -4.24 -8.96 4.72
N GLN A 11 -5.31 -9.46 5.38
CA GLN A 11 -6.55 -8.70 5.50
C GLN A 11 -6.32 -7.39 6.28
N HIS A 12 -5.51 -7.44 7.33
CA HIS A 12 -5.16 -6.26 8.10
C HIS A 12 -4.30 -5.27 7.30
N PHE A 13 -3.37 -5.78 6.48
CA PHE A 13 -2.63 -4.94 5.52
C PHE A 13 -3.58 -4.18 4.56
N ILE A 14 -4.60 -4.86 4.03
CA ILE A 14 -5.56 -4.26 3.09
C ILE A 14 -6.48 -3.23 3.77
N GLU A 15 -6.63 -3.25 5.09
CA GLU A 15 -7.44 -2.29 5.86
C GLU A 15 -6.81 -0.90 5.97
N TYR A 16 -5.48 -0.77 5.83
CA TYR A 16 -4.80 0.53 5.73
C TYR A 16 -5.19 1.32 4.48
N PHE A 17 -5.81 0.67 3.49
CA PHE A 17 -6.24 1.28 2.25
C PHE A 17 -7.75 1.52 2.27
N PRO A 18 -8.21 2.77 2.47
CA PRO A 18 -9.63 3.07 2.46
C PRO A 18 -10.25 2.77 1.10
N VAL A 19 -11.54 2.40 1.09
CA VAL A 19 -12.31 2.27 -0.16
C VAL A 19 -12.75 3.67 -0.58
N LEU A 20 -12.51 4.03 -1.84
CA LEU A 20 -12.92 5.30 -2.41
C LEU A 20 -13.90 5.11 -3.57
N GLU A 21 -14.80 6.07 -3.76
CA GLU A 21 -15.75 6.07 -4.88
C GLU A 21 -15.06 6.46 -6.19
N LEU A 22 -15.34 5.71 -7.26
CA LEU A 22 -14.79 5.96 -8.59
C LEU A 22 -15.69 6.88 -9.42
N PRO A 23 -15.14 7.74 -10.31
CA PRO A 23 -13.72 7.86 -10.65
C PRO A 23 -12.94 8.75 -9.68
N ILE A 24 -11.69 8.38 -9.42
CA ILE A 24 -10.73 9.18 -8.64
C ILE A 24 -9.82 9.95 -9.58
N ARG A 25 -9.50 11.18 -9.20
CA ARG A 25 -8.44 11.98 -9.81
C ARG A 25 -7.25 12.01 -8.87
N LEU A 26 -6.10 11.60 -9.39
CA LEU A 26 -4.80 11.78 -8.73
C LEU A 26 -4.13 12.99 -9.36
N ASP A 27 -3.78 13.97 -8.53
CA ASP A 27 -3.00 15.13 -8.92
C ASP A 27 -1.81 15.29 -7.96
N ASP A 28 -1.00 16.31 -8.23
CA ASP A 28 0.24 16.55 -7.51
C ASP A 28 0.01 16.95 -6.04
N GLU A 29 -1.21 17.25 -5.59
CA GLU A 29 -1.48 17.65 -4.20
C GLU A 29 -2.11 16.52 -3.37
N VAL A 30 -2.77 15.57 -4.03
CA VAL A 30 -3.51 14.47 -3.38
C VAL A 30 -2.62 13.57 -2.51
N HIS A 31 -1.33 13.41 -2.82
CA HIS A 31 -0.41 12.64 -1.97
C HIS A 31 -0.23 13.28 -0.57
N HIS A 32 -0.27 14.61 -0.46
CA HIS A 32 -0.23 15.28 0.84
C HIS A 32 -1.47 14.99 1.67
N THR A 33 -2.65 14.92 1.03
CA THR A 33 -3.90 14.53 1.71
C THR A 33 -3.82 13.10 2.22
N PHE A 34 -3.35 12.15 1.41
CA PHE A 34 -3.18 10.76 1.87
C PHE A 34 -2.20 10.64 3.02
N SER A 35 -1.07 11.34 2.99
CA SER A 35 -0.09 11.31 4.10
C SER A 35 -0.63 11.90 5.40
N LEU A 36 -1.63 12.79 5.34
CA LEU A 36 -2.24 13.41 6.51
C LEU A 36 -3.43 12.61 7.05
N GLU A 37 -4.23 12.02 6.16
CA GLU A 37 -5.51 11.40 6.52
C GLU A 37 -5.42 9.89 6.72
N ASN A 38 -4.53 9.21 5.98
CA ASN A 38 -4.43 7.76 6.06
C ASN A 38 -3.45 7.34 7.17
N GLU A 39 -3.78 6.23 7.83
CA GLU A 39 -2.89 5.63 8.82
C GLU A 39 -1.59 5.17 8.14
N PRO A 40 -0.40 5.59 8.63
CA PRO A 40 0.86 5.14 8.07
C PRO A 40 1.00 3.62 8.14
N LEU A 41 1.57 3.02 7.09
CA LEU A 41 1.88 1.60 7.11
C LEU A 41 2.97 1.32 8.16
N PRO A 42 2.80 0.32 9.03
CA PRO A 42 3.88 -0.12 9.89
C PRO A 42 5.01 -0.74 9.05
N LEU A 43 6.26 -0.60 9.49
CA LEU A 43 7.44 -1.10 8.77
C LEU A 43 7.29 -2.58 8.39
N LEU A 44 6.78 -3.41 9.30
CA LEU A 44 6.56 -4.83 9.06
C LEU A 44 5.58 -5.09 7.89
N ALA A 45 4.56 -4.25 7.68
CA ALA A 45 3.63 -4.41 6.56
C ALA A 45 4.32 -4.08 5.23
N ILE A 46 5.16 -3.05 5.23
CA ILE A 46 5.96 -2.65 4.06
C ILE A 46 6.92 -3.79 3.69
N GLU A 47 7.65 -4.32 4.67
CA GLU A 47 8.60 -5.43 4.48
C GLU A 47 7.93 -6.70 3.97
N GLN A 48 6.72 -7.02 4.47
CA GLN A 48 6.01 -8.24 4.11
C GLN A 48 5.29 -8.18 2.76
N TYR A 49 4.73 -7.02 2.39
CA TYR A 49 3.79 -6.93 1.27
C TYR A 49 4.18 -5.94 0.17
N LEU A 50 4.98 -4.91 0.44
CA LEU A 50 5.38 -3.91 -0.55
C LEU A 50 6.79 -4.17 -1.10
N LEU A 51 7.79 -4.33 -0.23
CA LEU A 51 9.17 -4.58 -0.68
C LEU A 51 9.32 -5.80 -1.61
N PRO A 52 8.59 -6.93 -1.40
CA PRO A 52 8.71 -8.08 -2.29
C PRO A 52 8.19 -7.85 -3.71
N VAL A 53 7.40 -6.79 -3.93
CA VAL A 53 6.84 -6.43 -5.26
C VAL A 53 7.45 -5.15 -5.83
N GLU A 54 8.42 -4.55 -5.12
CA GLU A 54 9.08 -3.30 -5.48
C GLU A 54 10.57 -3.55 -5.75
N ASP A 55 10.97 -3.46 -7.02
CA ASP A 55 12.32 -3.86 -7.45
C ASP A 55 13.42 -2.83 -7.10
N ASP A 56 13.06 -1.56 -6.91
CA ASP A 56 14.00 -0.43 -6.75
C ASP A 56 13.76 0.40 -5.47
N ALA A 57 13.03 -0.16 -4.49
CA ALA A 57 12.89 0.48 -3.19
C ALA A 57 14.17 0.34 -2.36
N ASP A 58 14.57 1.44 -1.71
CA ASP A 58 15.72 1.50 -0.81
C ASP A 58 15.33 2.03 0.58
N GLU A 59 16.30 2.18 1.47
CA GLU A 59 16.10 2.67 2.84
C GLU A 59 15.57 4.12 2.92
N LEU A 60 15.61 4.87 1.82
CA LEU A 60 15.14 6.25 1.71
C LEU A 60 13.79 6.35 0.99
N THR A 61 13.20 5.21 0.62
CA THR A 61 11.92 5.13 -0.05
C THR A 61 10.79 5.11 0.97
N GLU A 62 9.89 6.10 0.88
CA GLU A 62 8.69 6.15 1.68
C GLU A 62 7.49 5.57 0.93
N PHE A 63 6.63 4.86 1.67
CA PHE A 63 5.38 4.31 1.16
C PHE A 63 4.20 4.87 1.95
N VAL A 64 3.25 5.47 1.24
CA VAL A 64 2.02 6.03 1.83
C VAL A 64 0.82 5.30 1.24
N PRO A 65 -0.01 4.63 2.07
CA PRO A 65 -1.21 3.98 1.57
C PRO A 65 -2.18 5.05 1.05
N CYS A 66 -2.79 4.83 -0.11
CA CYS A 66 -3.76 5.78 -0.68
C CYS A 66 -5.19 5.25 -0.60
N PHE A 67 -5.51 4.19 -1.34
CA PHE A 67 -6.84 3.59 -1.36
C PHE A 67 -6.82 2.20 -1.98
N ARG A 68 -7.94 1.48 -1.86
CA ARG A 68 -8.17 0.21 -2.57
C ARG A 68 -9.33 0.32 -3.53
N VAL A 69 -9.23 -0.38 -4.66
CA VAL A 69 -10.29 -0.41 -5.69
C VAL A 69 -11.37 -1.40 -5.25
N PRO A 70 -12.64 -0.96 -5.11
CA PRO A 70 -13.73 -1.86 -4.75
C PRO A 70 -14.06 -2.84 -5.88
N GLU A 71 -14.81 -3.90 -5.57
CA GLU A 71 -15.40 -4.81 -6.56
C GLU A 71 -14.39 -5.49 -7.52
N THR A 72 -13.19 -5.79 -7.03
CA THR A 72 -12.09 -6.42 -7.79
C THR A 72 -12.21 -7.95 -7.93
N TYR A 73 -13.37 -8.53 -7.57
CA TYR A 73 -13.72 -9.95 -7.68
C TYR A 73 -12.63 -10.92 -7.22
N ASP A 74 -11.75 -11.39 -8.11
CA ASP A 74 -10.76 -12.44 -7.86
C ASP A 74 -9.40 -11.92 -7.36
N PHE A 75 -9.23 -10.60 -7.27
CA PHE A 75 -8.01 -9.98 -6.75
C PHE A 75 -8.33 -8.85 -5.78
N HIS A 76 -7.31 -8.40 -5.04
CA HIS A 76 -7.29 -7.14 -4.33
C HIS A 76 -6.43 -6.17 -5.11
N ALA A 77 -6.86 -4.91 -5.22
CA ALA A 77 -6.06 -3.87 -5.85
C ALA A 77 -5.91 -2.68 -4.90
N VAL A 78 -4.66 -2.34 -4.59
CA VAL A 78 -4.33 -1.22 -3.72
C VAL A 78 -3.49 -0.22 -4.48
N VAL A 79 -3.70 1.05 -4.17
CA VAL A 79 -2.90 2.16 -4.66
C VAL A 79 -2.14 2.74 -3.48
N TYR A 80 -0.83 2.89 -3.64
CA TYR A 80 0.03 3.63 -2.72
C TYR A 80 0.89 4.63 -3.48
N TRP A 81 1.33 5.65 -2.75
CA TRP A 81 2.33 6.60 -3.20
C TRP A 81 3.70 6.14 -2.74
N LYS A 82 4.61 6.01 -3.70
CA LYS A 82 6.02 5.66 -3.49
C LYS A 82 6.86 6.91 -3.72
N ALA A 83 7.57 7.33 -2.69
CA ALA A 83 8.40 8.53 -2.70
C ALA A 83 9.87 8.15 -2.49
N GLY A 84 10.60 8.01 -3.59
CA GLY A 84 12.05 7.91 -3.59
C GLY A 84 12.72 9.27 -3.84
N ILE A 85 14.05 9.30 -3.85
CA ILE A 85 14.80 10.53 -4.13
C ILE A 85 14.52 10.99 -5.56
N MET A 86 13.84 12.14 -5.69
CA MET A 86 13.48 12.75 -6.99
C MET A 86 12.66 11.82 -7.91
N ASN A 87 12.04 10.78 -7.35
CA ASN A 87 11.25 9.79 -8.08
C ASN A 87 9.97 9.50 -7.30
N TYR A 88 8.84 9.98 -7.83
CA TYR A 88 7.54 9.94 -7.16
C TYR A 88 6.53 9.25 -8.05
N GLN A 89 5.88 8.21 -7.54
CA GLN A 89 5.01 7.37 -8.34
C GLN A 89 3.77 6.96 -7.54
N TYR A 90 2.63 6.91 -8.23
CA TYR A 90 1.48 6.13 -7.75
C TYR A 90 1.59 4.74 -8.34
N ILE A 91 1.59 3.75 -7.46
CA ILE A 91 1.68 2.33 -7.85
C ILE A 91 0.32 1.69 -7.60
N LEU A 92 -0.18 0.96 -8.60
CA LEU A 92 -1.32 0.05 -8.46
C LEU A 92 -0.76 -1.37 -8.33
N ALA A 93 -0.80 -1.91 -7.12
CA ALA A 93 -0.43 -3.30 -6.87
C ALA A 93 -1.68 -4.19 -6.82
N THR A 94 -1.60 -5.35 -7.43
CA THR A 94 -2.67 -6.36 -7.44
C THR A 94 -2.20 -7.64 -6.76
N PHE A 95 -3.04 -8.17 -5.87
CA PHE A 95 -2.80 -9.42 -5.14
C PHE A 95 -3.92 -10.40 -5.45
N GLU A 96 -3.58 -11.62 -5.87
CA GLU A 96 -4.56 -12.66 -6.15
C GLU A 96 -5.24 -13.12 -4.85
N LYS A 97 -6.56 -13.33 -4.90
CA LYS A 97 -7.25 -14.03 -3.82
C LYS A 97 -6.95 -15.51 -3.99
N MET A 98 -6.33 -16.13 -2.99
CA MET A 98 -6.23 -17.58 -2.98
C MET A 98 -7.64 -18.16 -2.85
N VAL A 99 -8.15 -18.70 -3.97
CA VAL A 99 -9.37 -19.49 -3.99
C VAL A 99 -9.03 -20.87 -3.42
N ASN A 100 -9.55 -21.19 -2.23
CA ASN A 100 -9.49 -22.54 -1.67
C ASN A 100 -10.28 -23.53 -2.53
#